data_AF-A0A920FTE1-F1
#
_entry.id   AF-A0A920FTE1-F1
#
_cell.length_a   1.000
_cell.length_b   1.000
_cell.length_c   1.000
_cell.angle_alpha   90.00
_cell.angle_beta   90.00
_cell.angle_gamma   90.00
#
_symmetry.space_group_name_H-M   'P 1'
#
loop_
_entity.id
_entity.type
_entity.pdbx_description
1 polymer ?
#
loop_
_entity_poly.entity_id
_entity_poly.type
_entity_poly.pdbx_seq_one_letter_code
_entity_poly.pdbx_strand_id
1 'polypeptide(L)'
;MKINSEFYKRKFDKPIWDGKNPEGKTILLIAEQSVGETIQYLRFAEQIAIDGAKVIIMAQDPIINFLKKQTWISEVLPYDGVIPEYDNYCYMISLAYFNDWKPDIIPQKFPYLKVDNEASDKIKTDKFNIGLVTTAPEKLSNYKQIVLPEKALDNFLMITSIT
;
A
#
# COMPACT_ATOMS: atom_id res chain seq x y z
N MET A 1 -3.35 -10.53 -9.61
CA MET A 1 -3.10 -11.87 -9.04
C MET A 1 -3.95 -12.00 -7.79
N LYS A 2 -4.87 -12.98 -7.74
CA LYS A 2 -5.73 -13.21 -6.57
C LYS A 2 -4.99 -14.11 -5.58
N ILE A 3 -5.13 -13.85 -4.28
CA ILE A 3 -4.59 -14.68 -3.20
C ILE A 3 -5.17 -16.10 -3.27
N ASN A 4 -4.35 -17.11 -2.94
CA ASN A 4 -4.80 -18.50 -2.84
C ASN A 4 -5.85 -18.62 -1.72
N SER A 5 -6.96 -19.30 -2.02
CA SER A 5 -8.07 -19.57 -1.10
C SER A 5 -7.66 -20.19 0.25
N GLU A 6 -6.55 -20.92 0.30
CA GLU A 6 -6.02 -21.52 1.52
C GLU A 6 -5.58 -20.47 2.55
N PHE A 7 -5.11 -19.30 2.09
CA PHE A 7 -4.65 -18.25 2.99
C PHE A 7 -5.79 -17.60 3.77
N TYR A 8 -7.02 -17.60 3.23
CA TYR A 8 -8.20 -17.15 3.98
C TYR A 8 -8.59 -18.09 5.12
N LYS A 9 -8.05 -19.31 5.15
CA LYS A 9 -8.26 -20.27 6.25
C LYS A 9 -7.23 -20.11 7.37
N ARG A 10 -6.21 -19.28 7.18
CA ARG A 10 -5.17 -19.06 8.19
C ARG A 10 -5.80 -18.43 9.42
N LYS A 11 -5.59 -19.06 10.57
CA LYS A 11 -6.06 -18.58 11.87
C LYS A 11 -4.98 -17.74 12.54
N PHE A 12 -5.40 -16.65 13.15
CA PHE A 12 -4.58 -15.78 13.98
C PHE A 12 -5.01 -15.97 15.44
N ASP A 13 -4.04 -16.05 16.34
CA ASP A 13 -4.20 -16.43 17.74
C ASP A 13 -4.30 -15.22 18.69
N LYS A 14 -3.98 -14.01 18.21
CA LYS A 14 -4.10 -12.75 18.95
C LYS A 14 -5.40 -12.02 18.59
N PRO A 15 -5.86 -11.01 19.35
CA PRO A 15 -7.08 -10.27 19.03
C PRO A 15 -6.92 -9.37 17.80
N ILE A 16 -8.04 -9.09 17.12
CA ILE A 16 -8.12 -8.04 16.09
C ILE A 16 -7.85 -6.68 16.76
N TRP A 17 -7.00 -5.86 16.14
CA TRP A 17 -6.80 -4.48 16.55
C TRP A 17 -8.04 -3.64 16.23
N ASP A 18 -8.49 -2.85 17.20
CA ASP A 18 -9.76 -2.11 17.16
C ASP A 18 -9.58 -0.62 16.86
N GLY A 19 -8.39 -0.19 16.44
CA GLY A 19 -8.06 1.21 16.18
C GLY A 19 -7.68 2.02 17.42
N LYS A 20 -7.61 1.41 18.61
CA LYS A 20 -7.06 2.09 19.80
C LYS A 20 -5.57 2.41 19.64
N ASN A 21 -5.07 3.37 20.44
CA ASN A 21 -3.66 3.80 20.43
C ASN A 21 -2.70 2.61 20.23
N PRO A 22 -1.92 2.62 19.13
CA PRO A 22 -1.03 1.52 18.78
C PRO A 22 0.38 1.66 19.37
N GLU A 23 0.67 2.75 20.10
CA GLU A 23 1.97 3.04 20.70
C GLU A 23 2.54 1.85 21.51
N GLY A 24 3.77 1.47 21.18
CA GLY A 24 4.48 0.38 21.86
C GLY A 24 4.00 -1.04 21.51
N LYS A 25 2.98 -1.19 20.66
CA LYS A 25 2.47 -2.50 20.24
C LYS A 25 3.12 -2.99 18.96
N THR A 26 3.19 -4.30 18.81
CA THR A 26 3.49 -4.97 17.53
C THR A 26 2.19 -5.37 16.84
N ILE A 27 1.93 -4.78 15.67
CA ILE A 27 0.69 -5.01 14.90
C ILE A 27 1.02 -5.76 13.61
N LEU A 28 0.38 -6.91 13.43
CA LEU A 28 0.42 -7.67 12.19
C LEU A 28 -0.68 -7.19 11.22
N LEU A 29 -0.28 -6.60 10.11
CA LEU A 29 -1.16 -6.18 9.03
C LEU A 29 -1.25 -7.26 7.94
N ILE A 30 -2.47 -7.58 7.52
CA ILE A 30 -2.74 -8.64 6.53
C ILE A 30 -3.25 -8.00 5.23
N ALA A 31 -2.52 -8.21 4.13
CA ALA A 31 -2.83 -7.61 2.83
C ALA A 31 -3.77 -8.49 1.97
N GLU A 32 -5.07 -8.51 2.28
CA GLU A 32 -5.99 -9.61 1.93
C GLU A 32 -6.33 -9.82 0.44
N GLN A 33 -6.18 -8.79 -0.39
CA GLN A 33 -6.78 -8.79 -1.73
C GLN A 33 -5.71 -8.80 -2.83
N SER A 34 -5.67 -7.75 -3.65
CA SER A 34 -4.72 -7.59 -4.73
C SER A 34 -3.51 -6.76 -4.32
N VAL A 35 -2.42 -6.88 -5.09
CA VAL A 35 -1.22 -6.02 -4.96
C VAL A 35 -1.59 -4.52 -5.07
N GLY A 36 -2.54 -4.18 -5.94
CA GLY A 36 -3.00 -2.79 -6.12
C GLY A 36 -3.68 -2.25 -4.86
N GLU A 37 -4.50 -3.06 -4.20
CA GLU A 37 -5.11 -2.68 -2.92
C GLU A 37 -4.08 -2.62 -1.80
N THR A 38 -3.11 -3.54 -1.75
CA THR A 38 -1.99 -3.44 -0.80
C THR A 38 -1.30 -2.09 -0.90
N ILE A 39 -0.98 -1.64 -2.13
CA ILE A 39 -0.39 -0.32 -2.40
C ILE A 39 -1.34 0.81 -1.98
N GLN A 40 -2.63 0.68 -2.28
CA GLN A 40 -3.62 1.70 -1.91
C GLN A 40 -3.71 1.88 -0.39
N TYR A 41 -3.78 0.80 0.39
CA TYR A 41 -3.97 0.84 1.84
C TYR A 41 -2.67 1.00 2.64
N LEU A 42 -1.51 0.78 2.02
CA LEU A 42 -0.18 1.09 2.58
C LEU A 42 -0.10 2.50 3.16
N ARG A 43 -0.81 3.47 2.54
CA ARG A 43 -0.87 4.85 3.03
C ARG A 43 -1.44 5.02 4.44
N PHE A 44 -2.28 4.10 4.88
CA PHE A 44 -2.87 4.11 6.22
C PHE A 44 -2.00 3.34 7.20
N ALA A 45 -1.28 2.32 6.72
CA ALA A 45 -0.39 1.52 7.52
C ALA A 45 0.81 2.31 8.06
N GLU A 46 1.34 3.26 7.27
CA GLU A 46 2.46 4.11 7.70
C GLU A 46 2.11 4.95 8.94
N GLN A 47 0.87 5.46 9.02
CA GLN A 47 0.42 6.27 10.16
C GLN A 47 0.50 5.48 11.47
N ILE A 48 0.19 4.19 11.45
CA ILE A 48 0.25 3.31 12.62
C ILE A 48 1.70 3.19 13.14
N ALA A 49 2.67 3.16 12.23
CA ALA A 49 4.09 3.17 12.59
C ALA A 49 4.52 4.54 13.15
N ILE A 50 4.03 5.64 12.56
CA ILE A 50 4.26 7.00 13.07
C ILE A 50 3.69 7.16 14.49
N ASP A 51 2.54 6.56 14.77
CA ASP A 51 1.88 6.54 16.08
C ASP A 51 2.56 5.60 17.09
N GLY A 52 3.77 5.10 16.77
CA GLY A 52 4.65 4.39 17.71
C GLY A 52 4.51 2.87 17.73
N ALA A 53 3.79 2.29 16.75
CA ALA A 53 3.69 0.84 16.64
C ALA A 53 4.85 0.22 15.87
N LYS A 54 5.18 -1.03 16.21
CA LYS A 54 5.99 -1.90 15.36
C LYS A 54 5.09 -2.59 14.33
N VAL A 55 5.23 -2.25 13.06
CA VAL A 55 4.36 -2.79 11.99
C VAL A 55 5.02 -3.97 11.28
N ILE A 56 4.31 -5.09 11.23
CA ILE A 56 4.65 -6.28 10.46
C ILE A 56 3.61 -6.43 9.36
N ILE A 57 4.01 -6.69 8.12
CA ILE A 57 3.06 -6.88 7.00
C ILE A 57 3.18 -8.28 6.42
N MET A 58 2.07 -9.01 6.41
CA MET A 58 1.90 -10.25 5.65
C MET A 58 1.27 -9.94 4.28
N ALA A 59 1.97 -10.28 3.19
CA ALA A 59 1.58 -9.88 1.84
C ALA A 59 1.85 -10.94 0.77
N GLN A 60 1.37 -10.66 -0.44
CA GLN A 60 1.57 -11.51 -1.61
C GLN A 60 3.04 -11.46 -2.08
N ASP A 61 3.60 -12.60 -2.50
CA ASP A 61 5.00 -12.72 -2.94
C ASP A 61 5.48 -11.61 -3.90
N PRO A 62 4.71 -11.19 -4.93
CA PRO A 62 5.17 -10.20 -5.89
C PRO A 62 5.49 -8.83 -5.29
N ILE A 63 4.92 -8.47 -4.14
CA ILE A 63 5.11 -7.15 -3.52
C ILE A 63 6.11 -7.18 -2.35
N ILE A 64 6.53 -8.35 -1.86
CA ILE A 64 7.37 -8.47 -0.66
C ILE A 64 8.65 -7.64 -0.77
N ASN A 65 9.39 -7.79 -1.87
CA ASN A 65 10.66 -7.07 -2.05
C ASN A 65 10.47 -5.55 -2.13
N PHE A 66 9.31 -5.09 -2.61
CA PHE A 66 8.97 -3.68 -2.61
C PHE A 66 8.63 -3.17 -1.20
N LEU A 67 7.85 -3.93 -0.44
CA LEU A 67 7.50 -3.60 0.94
C LEU A 67 8.74 -3.52 1.83
N LYS A 68 9.72 -4.43 1.65
CA LYS A 68 10.99 -4.41 2.40
C LYS A 68 11.80 -3.12 2.22
N LYS A 69 11.55 -2.35 1.15
CA LYS A 69 12.22 -1.05 0.92
C LYS A 69 11.58 0.10 1.70
N GLN A 70 10.39 -0.11 2.28
CA GLN A 70 9.71 0.90 3.09
C GLN A 70 10.28 0.84 4.52
N THR A 71 11.06 1.85 4.90
CA THR A 71 11.87 1.82 6.13
C THR A 71 11.06 1.85 7.42
N TRP A 72 9.78 2.23 7.35
CA TRP A 72 8.87 2.23 8.50
C TRP A 72 8.25 0.85 8.77
N ILE A 73 8.34 -0.10 7.82
CA ILE A 73 7.88 -1.48 8.02
C ILE A 73 8.99 -2.24 8.75
N SER A 74 8.64 -2.82 9.90
CA SER A 74 9.61 -3.58 10.71
C SER A 74 9.92 -4.95 10.13
N GLU A 75 8.92 -5.63 9.56
CA GLU A 75 9.09 -6.95 8.95
C GLU A 75 8.03 -7.20 7.87
N VAL A 76 8.41 -7.94 6.82
CA VAL A 76 7.52 -8.33 5.71
C VAL A 76 7.58 -9.83 5.53
N LEU A 77 6.41 -10.47 5.56
CA LEU A 77 6.25 -11.91 5.52
C LEU A 77 5.42 -12.32 4.29
N PRO A 78 5.76 -13.45 3.64
CA PRO A 78 4.82 -14.12 2.76
C PRO A 78 3.68 -14.74 3.57
N TYR A 79 2.60 -15.09 2.90
CA TYR A 79 1.42 -15.68 3.54
C TYR A 79 1.64 -17.07 4.16
N ASP A 80 2.60 -17.82 3.65
CA ASP A 80 3.05 -19.10 4.19
C ASP A 80 4.20 -18.93 5.21
N GLY A 81 4.61 -17.69 5.47
CA GLY A 81 5.69 -17.37 6.40
C GLY A 81 5.38 -17.71 7.86
N VAL A 82 6.45 -17.82 8.65
CA VAL A 82 6.36 -17.91 10.11
C VAL A 82 5.99 -16.53 10.65
N ILE A 83 4.95 -16.47 11.48
CA ILE A 83 4.53 -15.22 12.12
C ILE A 83 5.36 -15.06 13.40
N PRO A 84 6.15 -13.98 13.56
CA PRO A 84 6.86 -13.67 14.81
C PRO A 84 5.87 -13.23 15.90
N GLU A 85 6.33 -12.99 17.12
CA GLU A 85 5.45 -12.48 18.19
C GLU A 85 4.83 -11.11 17.82
N TYR A 86 3.54 -10.97 18.15
CA TYR A 86 2.74 -9.78 17.91
C TYR A 86 1.63 -9.66 18.97
N ASP A 87 1.11 -8.45 19.15
CA ASP A 87 0.09 -8.15 20.16
C ASP A 87 -1.33 -8.22 19.57
N ASN A 88 -1.49 -7.73 18.35
CA ASN A 88 -2.77 -7.68 17.63
C ASN A 88 -2.58 -7.81 16.12
N TYR A 89 -3.61 -8.27 15.41
CA TYR A 89 -3.62 -8.26 13.95
C TYR A 89 -4.70 -7.35 13.38
N CYS A 90 -4.51 -6.88 12.15
CA CYS A 90 -5.48 -6.08 11.43
C CYS A 90 -5.47 -6.41 9.94
N TYR A 91 -6.67 -6.49 9.38
CA TYR A 91 -6.92 -6.52 7.94
C TYR A 91 -6.66 -5.13 7.35
N MET A 92 -5.82 -5.03 6.30
CA MET A 92 -5.35 -3.73 5.79
C MET A 92 -6.50 -2.86 5.28
N ILE A 93 -7.57 -3.46 4.75
CA ILE A 93 -8.74 -2.70 4.28
C ILE A 93 -9.46 -1.98 5.43
N SER A 94 -9.42 -2.55 6.64
CA SER A 94 -10.02 -1.96 7.84
C SER A 94 -9.26 -0.74 8.35
N LEU A 95 -8.03 -0.50 7.90
CA LEU A 95 -7.22 0.64 8.34
C LEU A 95 -7.85 1.98 7.97
N ALA A 96 -8.51 2.07 6.82
CA ALA A 96 -9.20 3.29 6.43
C ALA A 96 -10.32 3.66 7.43
N TYR A 97 -11.00 2.64 7.97
CA TYR A 97 -12.03 2.83 9.00
C TYR A 97 -11.41 3.24 10.35
N PHE A 98 -10.35 2.56 10.80
CA PHE A 98 -9.73 2.87 12.10
C PHE A 98 -9.06 4.24 12.17
N ASN A 99 -8.59 4.76 11.04
CA ASN A 99 -8.02 6.10 10.97
C ASN A 99 -9.08 7.22 10.88
N ASP A 100 -10.38 6.91 11.01
CA ASP A 100 -11.50 7.83 10.73
C ASP A 100 -11.24 8.64 9.45
N TRP A 101 -10.79 7.94 8.39
CA TRP A 101 -10.30 8.63 7.20
C TRP A 101 -11.42 9.46 6.57
N LYS A 102 -11.15 10.75 6.43
CA LYS A 102 -11.96 11.66 5.60
C LYS A 102 -11.06 12.28 4.52
N PRO A 103 -11.58 12.50 3.29
CA PRO A 103 -10.81 13.06 2.19
C PRO A 103 -10.06 14.35 2.53
N ASP A 104 -10.59 15.12 3.49
CA ASP A 104 -10.09 16.45 3.85
C ASP A 104 -9.19 16.48 5.10
N ILE A 105 -8.97 15.35 5.80
CA ILE A 105 -8.42 15.34 7.17
C ILE A 105 -6.94 14.94 7.27
N ILE A 106 -6.40 14.11 6.38
CA ILE A 106 -5.01 13.66 6.52
C ILE A 106 -4.09 14.48 5.60
N PRO A 107 -3.07 15.18 6.14
CA PRO A 107 -1.97 15.70 5.34
C PRO A 107 -1.07 14.52 4.95
N GLN A 108 -1.56 13.65 4.08
CA GLN A 108 -0.80 12.52 3.59
C GLN A 108 0.46 13.09 2.91
N LYS A 109 1.65 12.80 3.45
CA LYS A 109 2.90 13.25 2.85
C LYS A 109 3.12 12.45 1.57
N PHE A 110 3.17 13.15 0.44
CA PHE A 110 3.47 12.55 -0.85
C PHE A 110 4.95 12.79 -1.22
N PRO A 111 5.65 11.79 -1.78
CA PRO A 111 5.18 10.41 -2.02
C PRO A 111 5.17 9.57 -0.72
N TYR A 112 4.12 8.77 -0.51
CA TYR A 112 3.98 7.85 0.63
C TYR A 112 4.68 6.49 0.40
N LEU A 113 5.29 6.33 -0.77
CA LEU A 113 6.03 5.15 -1.17
C LEU A 113 7.46 5.56 -1.49
N LYS A 114 8.42 4.83 -0.94
CA LYS A 114 9.80 4.91 -1.34
C LYS A 114 10.03 3.94 -2.49
N VAL A 115 10.44 4.49 -3.63
CA VAL A 115 10.90 3.74 -4.80
C VAL A 115 12.35 4.11 -5.05
N ASP A 116 13.15 3.15 -5.52
CA ASP A 116 14.50 3.45 -5.97
C ASP A 116 14.39 4.26 -7.26
N ASN A 117 15.14 5.35 -7.36
CA ASN A 117 15.17 6.20 -8.56
C ASN A 117 16.08 5.64 -9.66
N GLU A 118 16.33 4.33 -9.65
CA GLU A 118 17.14 3.69 -10.67
C GLU A 118 16.31 3.55 -11.95
N ALA A 119 16.82 4.11 -13.05
CA ALA A 119 16.23 3.89 -14.36
C ALA A 119 16.24 2.38 -14.63
N SER A 120 15.07 1.78 -14.77
CA SER A 120 15.00 0.36 -15.10
C SER A 120 15.61 0.15 -16.48
N ASP A 121 16.53 -0.81 -16.62
CA ASP A 121 17.06 -1.25 -17.93
C ASP A 121 15.95 -1.74 -18.88
N LYS A 122 14.74 -1.95 -18.37
CA LYS A 122 13.54 -2.29 -19.13
C LYS A 122 12.90 -1.09 -19.81
N ILE A 123 13.21 0.13 -19.37
CA ILE A 123 12.73 1.37 -19.99
C ILE A 123 13.57 1.60 -21.24
N LYS A 124 12.99 1.25 -22.38
CA LYS A 124 13.57 1.49 -23.70
C LYS A 124 13.36 2.94 -24.09
N THR A 125 14.41 3.75 -23.97
CA THR A 125 14.39 5.19 -24.30
C THR A 125 14.27 5.46 -25.81
N ASP A 126 14.55 4.44 -26.63
CA ASP A 126 14.38 4.45 -28.10
C ASP A 126 12.95 4.11 -28.54
N LYS A 127 12.01 3.91 -27.60
CA LYS A 127 10.61 3.58 -27.89
C LYS A 127 9.66 4.54 -27.18
N PHE A 128 8.44 4.66 -27.72
CA PHE A 128 7.38 5.40 -27.06
C PHE A 128 7.06 4.79 -25.69
N ASN A 129 7.05 5.63 -24.66
CA ASN A 129 6.57 5.26 -23.33
C ASN A 129 5.05 5.17 -23.36
N ILE A 130 4.50 3.95 -23.39
CA ILE A 130 3.06 3.71 -23.36
C ILE A 130 2.66 3.41 -21.91
N GLY A 131 1.98 4.35 -21.26
CA GLY A 131 1.34 4.16 -19.96
C GLY A 131 -0.15 3.85 -20.11
N LEU A 132 -0.68 2.98 -19.24
CA LEU A 132 -2.12 2.77 -19.13
C LEU A 132 -2.67 3.70 -18.05
N VAL A 133 -3.49 4.66 -18.45
CA VAL A 133 -4.28 5.49 -17.53
C VAL A 133 -5.69 4.91 -17.49
N THR A 134 -6.10 4.42 -16.33
CA THR A 134 -7.49 4.01 -16.10
C THR A 134 -8.24 5.12 -15.38
N THR A 135 -9.39 5.52 -15.91
CA THR A 135 -10.32 6.42 -15.22
C THR A 135 -11.47 5.60 -14.65
N ALA A 136 -11.91 5.92 -13.44
CA ALA A 136 -13.14 5.35 -12.91
C ALA A 136 -14.34 5.94 -13.68
N PRO A 137 -15.42 5.19 -13.92
CA PRO A 137 -16.67 5.76 -14.44
C PRO A 137 -17.22 6.84 -13.49
N GLU A 138 -17.69 7.96 -14.05
CA GLU A 138 -18.27 9.09 -13.29
C GLU A 138 -19.41 8.69 -12.34
N LYS A 139 -20.13 7.62 -12.70
CA LYS A 139 -21.29 7.12 -11.96
C LYS A 139 -20.92 6.37 -10.67
N LEU A 140 -19.63 6.06 -10.46
CA LEU A 140 -19.19 5.42 -9.23
C LEU A 140 -19.07 6.46 -8.11
N SER A 141 -19.49 6.07 -6.91
CA SER A 141 -19.52 6.94 -5.72
C SER A 141 -18.16 7.54 -5.35
N ASN A 142 -17.07 6.90 -5.76
CA ASN A 142 -15.70 7.32 -5.49
C ASN A 142 -15.00 7.99 -6.69
N TYR A 143 -15.70 8.31 -7.80
CA TYR A 143 -15.10 8.91 -8.99
C TYR A 143 -14.22 10.12 -8.66
N LYS A 144 -14.76 11.11 -7.93
CA LYS A 144 -14.06 12.35 -7.57
C LYS A 144 -12.79 12.12 -6.73
N GLN A 145 -12.66 10.97 -6.06
CA GLN A 145 -11.51 10.63 -5.23
C GLN A 145 -10.36 9.98 -6.03
N ILE A 146 -10.61 9.57 -7.27
CA ILE A 146 -9.65 8.84 -8.13
C ILE A 146 -9.22 9.70 -9.33
N VAL A 147 -9.88 10.84 -9.57
CA VAL A 147 -9.47 11.77 -10.63
C VAL A 147 -8.10 12.36 -10.29
N LEU A 148 -7.10 11.99 -11.09
CA LEU A 148 -5.82 12.69 -11.11
C LEU A 148 -6.08 14.15 -11.53
N PRO A 149 -5.47 15.15 -10.86
CA PRO A 149 -5.53 16.53 -11.31
C PRO A 149 -5.16 16.63 -12.79
N GLU A 150 -5.80 17.53 -13.53
CA GLU A 150 -5.70 17.67 -15.00
C GLU A 150 -4.24 17.77 -15.50
N LYS A 151 -3.31 18.19 -14.64
CA LYS A 151 -1.88 18.38 -14.90
C LYS A 151 -0.95 17.42 -14.15
N ALA A 152 -1.49 16.46 -13.41
CA ALA A 152 -0.70 15.58 -12.55
C ALA A 152 0.27 14.68 -13.34
N LEU A 153 -0.01 14.46 -14.63
CA LEU A 153 0.82 13.67 -15.53
C LEU A 153 1.74 14.51 -16.41
N ASP A 154 1.62 15.84 -16.42
CA ASP A 154 2.43 16.72 -17.28
C ASP A 154 3.93 16.52 -17.04
N ASN A 155 4.32 16.31 -15.79
CA ASN A 155 5.71 16.04 -15.41
C ASN A 155 6.21 14.64 -15.81
N PHE A 156 5.31 13.68 -16.04
CA PHE A 156 5.64 12.32 -16.48
C PHE A 156 5.62 12.19 -18.02
N LEU A 157 4.87 13.06 -18.69
CA LEU A 157 4.68 13.08 -20.14
C LEU A 157 5.63 14.06 -20.86
N MET A 158 6.59 14.68 -20.17
CA MET A 158 7.69 15.42 -20.81
C MET A 158 8.62 14.46 -21.55
N ILE A 159 8.12 13.92 -22.66
CA ILE A 159 8.92 13.40 -23.75
C ILE A 159 9.50 14.66 -24.40
N THR A 160 10.74 15.00 -24.05
CA THR A 160 11.52 15.98 -24.82
C THR A 160 11.45 15.54 -26.28
N SER A 161 10.82 16.35 -27.11
CA SER A 161 10.73 16.11 -28.54
C SER A 161 12.15 15.97 -29.06
N ILE A 162 12.52 14.75 -29.46
CA ILE A 162 13.78 14.50 -30.15
C ILE A 162 13.55 15.00 -31.58
N THR A 163 14.07 16.21 -31.87
CA THR A 163 14.28 16.70 -33.25
C THR A 163 15.27 15.82 -34.00
#